data_AF-A0A4Z1BT34-F1
#
_entry.id   AF-A0A4Z1BT34-F1
#
_cell.length_a   1.000
_cell.length_b   1.000
_cell.length_c   1.000
_cell.angle_alpha   90.00
_cell.angle_beta   90.00
_cell.angle_gamma   90.00
#
_symmetry.space_group_name_H-M   'P 1'
#
loop_
_entity.id
_entity.type
_entity.pdbx_description
1 polymer ?
#
loop_
_entity_poly.entity_id
_entity_poly.type
_entity_poly.pdbx_seq_one_letter_code
_entity_poly.pdbx_strand_id
1 'polypeptide(L)'
;MKTSPVTKVVSAALIAMIGAVVVIGVISSGTSVRNTQVVPLDYVRERGALDWNQDRVNAFLQDPKNQMVLSDAAIEQRGGRGPLEWLPPMDQCDYMSRFVAVIDRYDLATDTRESKALAEKRQQCYTQFQ
;
A
#
# COMPACT_ATOMS: atom_id res chain seq x y z
N MET A 1 -71.50 44.98 5.80
CA MET A 1 -71.49 45.83 4.59
C MET A 1 -70.10 46.42 4.42
N LYS A 2 -69.61 46.42 3.17
CA LYS A 2 -68.60 47.33 2.58
C LYS A 2 -67.10 46.88 2.49
N THR A 3 -66.80 46.28 1.32
CA THR A 3 -65.71 46.57 0.34
C THR A 3 -64.21 46.44 0.70
N SER A 4 -63.49 45.56 -0.02
CA SER A 4 -62.07 45.69 -0.47
C SER A 4 -61.90 46.90 -1.43
N PRO A 5 -60.71 47.43 -1.87
CA PRO A 5 -59.48 46.66 -2.25
C PRO A 5 -58.06 47.37 -2.26
N VAL A 6 -57.02 46.55 -2.53
CA VAL A 6 -55.84 46.76 -3.45
C VAL A 6 -54.68 47.74 -3.10
N THR A 7 -53.50 47.11 -2.91
CA THR A 7 -52.13 47.35 -3.46
C THR A 7 -51.32 48.60 -3.12
N LYS A 8 -50.12 48.40 -2.54
CA LYS A 8 -48.85 49.09 -2.95
C LYS A 8 -47.63 48.16 -2.82
N VAL A 9 -47.08 47.72 -3.95
CA VAL A 9 -45.76 48.07 -4.54
C VAL A 9 -44.54 47.45 -3.84
N VAL A 10 -43.93 46.53 -4.60
CA VAL A 10 -42.65 45.83 -4.43
C VAL A 10 -41.51 46.80 -4.11
N SER A 11 -40.69 46.50 -3.10
CA SER A 11 -39.44 47.21 -2.82
C SER A 11 -38.22 46.31 -2.98
N ALA A 12 -37.45 46.67 -4.01
CA ALA A 12 -36.01 46.58 -4.26
C ALA A 12 -35.16 45.57 -3.46
N ALA A 13 -34.50 44.70 -4.23
CA ALA A 13 -33.28 44.01 -3.85
C ALA A 13 -32.14 44.99 -3.53
N LEU A 14 -31.36 44.70 -2.49
CA LEU A 14 -29.94 45.03 -2.50
C LEU A 14 -29.12 43.90 -1.85
N ILE A 15 -28.09 43.52 -2.60
CA ILE A 15 -27.19 42.39 -2.46
C ILE A 15 -26.12 42.70 -1.39
N ALA A 16 -25.89 41.77 -0.46
CA ALA A 16 -24.57 41.49 0.13
C ALA A 16 -24.61 40.20 0.97
N MET A 17 -24.89 39.06 0.34
CA MET A 17 -24.58 37.76 0.96
C MET A 17 -23.09 37.53 0.76
N ILE A 18 -22.29 37.93 1.75
CA ILE A 18 -20.87 37.56 1.86
C ILE A 18 -20.84 36.05 2.07
N GLY A 19 -20.82 35.30 0.97
CA GLY A 19 -20.54 33.87 0.95
C GLY A 19 -19.05 33.63 1.08
N ALA A 20 -18.46 33.97 2.23
CA ALA A 20 -17.15 33.44 2.58
C ALA A 20 -17.35 32.02 3.12
N VAL A 21 -17.59 31.07 2.21
CA VAL A 21 -17.36 29.66 2.55
C VAL A 21 -15.85 29.54 2.69
N VAL A 22 -15.37 29.64 3.93
CA VAL A 22 -14.03 29.21 4.28
C VAL A 22 -14.03 27.71 4.06
N VAL A 23 -13.59 27.29 2.87
CA VAL A 23 -13.20 25.90 2.66
C VAL A 23 -11.99 25.72 3.56
N ILE A 24 -12.23 25.24 4.78
CA ILE A 24 -11.19 24.71 5.63
C ILE A 24 -10.62 23.55 4.82
N GLY A 25 -9.51 23.82 4.13
CA GLY A 25 -8.73 22.78 3.48
C GLY A 25 -8.40 21.76 4.55
N VAL A 26 -9.05 20.60 4.49
CA VAL A 26 -8.63 19.45 5.28
C VAL A 26 -7.20 19.20 4.81
N ILE A 27 -6.23 19.57 5.64
CA ILE A 27 -4.84 19.22 5.42
C ILE A 27 -4.82 17.70 5.62
N SER A 28 -5.06 16.96 4.55
CA SER A 28 -4.86 15.53 4.53
C SER A 28 -3.37 15.31 4.66
N SER A 29 -2.86 15.31 5.89
CA SER A 29 -1.61 14.65 6.26
C SER A 29 -1.83 13.12 6.18
N GLY A 30 -2.40 12.67 5.07
CA GLY A 30 -2.67 11.27 4.81
C GLY A 30 -1.39 10.63 4.33
N THR A 31 -0.92 9.62 5.05
CA THR A 31 0.12 8.73 4.55
C THR A 31 -0.42 8.08 3.28
N SER A 32 0.16 8.39 2.12
CA SER A 32 -0.22 7.71 0.89
C SER A 32 0.16 6.24 0.98
N VAL A 33 -0.77 5.36 0.61
CA VAL A 33 -0.58 3.91 0.56
C VAL A 33 -0.81 3.40 -0.84
N ARG A 34 -0.03 2.40 -1.26
CA ARG A 34 -0.15 1.76 -2.57
C ARG A 34 0.12 0.26 -2.49
N ASN A 35 -0.40 -0.47 -3.47
CA ASN A 35 -0.12 -1.89 -3.65
C ASN A 35 1.32 -2.07 -4.15
N THR A 36 2.00 -3.09 -3.65
CA THR A 36 3.36 -3.47 -4.05
C THR A 36 3.55 -4.98 -3.95
N GLN A 37 4.62 -5.50 -4.54
CA GLN A 37 4.95 -6.90 -4.38
C GLN A 37 5.51 -7.20 -2.97
N VAL A 38 5.20 -8.37 -2.40
CA VAL A 38 5.83 -8.84 -1.15
C VAL A 38 7.33 -9.05 -1.37
N VAL A 39 7.68 -9.75 -2.45
CA VAL A 39 9.04 -9.91 -2.97
C VAL A 39 9.26 -8.88 -4.10
N PRO A 40 10.11 -7.87 -3.94
CA PRO A 40 10.34 -6.84 -4.95
C PRO A 40 10.95 -7.38 -6.24
N LEU A 41 10.66 -6.75 -7.39
CA LEU A 41 11.33 -7.09 -8.67
C LEU A 41 12.86 -6.99 -8.58
N ASP A 42 13.36 -5.99 -7.84
CA ASP A 42 14.80 -5.78 -7.64
C ASP A 42 15.44 -6.93 -6.87
N TYR A 43 14.69 -7.56 -5.94
CA TYR A 43 15.17 -8.73 -5.20
C TYR A 43 15.34 -9.92 -6.13
N VAL A 44 14.40 -10.15 -7.04
CA VAL A 44 14.36 -11.37 -7.87
C VAL A 44 15.30 -11.34 -9.07
N ARG A 45 15.72 -10.14 -9.50
CA ARG A 45 16.51 -9.91 -10.72
C ARG A 45 17.72 -10.85 -10.80
N GLU A 46 18.60 -10.79 -9.82
CA GLU A 46 19.82 -11.61 -9.78
C GLU A 46 19.59 -13.02 -9.22
N ARG A 47 18.32 -13.41 -9.00
CA ARG A 47 17.92 -14.67 -8.37
C ARG A 47 17.16 -15.60 -9.32
N GLY A 48 17.36 -15.42 -10.62
CA GLY A 48 16.78 -16.25 -11.68
C GLY A 48 15.67 -15.56 -12.49
N ALA A 49 15.23 -14.36 -12.10
CA ALA A 49 14.19 -13.66 -12.86
C ALA A 49 14.67 -13.09 -14.20
N LEU A 50 15.99 -12.96 -14.41
CA LEU A 50 16.55 -12.58 -15.71
C LEU A 50 16.25 -13.62 -16.80
N ASP A 51 16.04 -14.89 -16.43
CA ASP A 51 15.77 -15.98 -17.37
C ASP A 51 14.26 -16.22 -17.57
N TRP A 52 13.40 -15.40 -16.95
CA TRP A 52 11.96 -15.57 -17.07
C TRP A 52 11.45 -15.13 -18.44
N ASN A 53 10.56 -15.94 -19.01
CA ASN A 53 9.74 -15.48 -20.13
C ASN A 53 8.66 -14.49 -19.65
N GLN A 54 8.02 -13.81 -20.60
CA GLN A 54 7.01 -12.79 -20.31
C GLN A 54 5.84 -13.33 -19.48
N ASP A 55 5.41 -14.58 -19.72
CA ASP A 55 4.31 -15.20 -18.98
C ASP A 55 4.65 -15.40 -17.52
N ARG A 56 5.88 -15.81 -17.19
CA ARG A 56 6.34 -15.97 -15.81
C ARG A 56 6.49 -14.62 -15.10
N VAL A 57 6.96 -13.58 -15.80
CA VAL A 57 6.97 -12.19 -15.28
C VAL A 57 5.56 -11.72 -14.97
N ASN A 58 4.61 -11.91 -15.89
CA ASN A 58 3.21 -11.51 -15.70
C ASN A 58 2.58 -12.26 -14.52
N ALA A 59 2.83 -13.57 -14.42
CA ALA A 59 2.37 -14.38 -13.30
C ALA A 59 2.93 -13.86 -11.97
N PHE A 60 4.21 -13.49 -11.91
CA PHE A 60 4.84 -12.94 -10.71
C PHE A 60 4.24 -11.60 -10.28
N LEU A 61 4.00 -10.70 -11.23
CA LEU A 61 3.44 -9.38 -10.98
C LEU A 61 1.97 -9.43 -10.54
N GLN A 62 1.23 -10.43 -11.04
CA GLN A 62 -0.19 -10.60 -10.79
C GLN A 62 -0.51 -11.59 -9.66
N ASP A 63 0.48 -12.31 -9.10
CA ASP A 63 0.24 -13.28 -8.02
C ASP A 63 -0.35 -12.58 -6.79
N PRO A 64 -1.61 -12.89 -6.41
CA PRO A 64 -2.24 -12.29 -5.24
C PRO A 64 -1.46 -12.57 -3.95
N LYS A 65 -0.73 -13.69 -3.88
CA LYS A 65 0.11 -14.03 -2.72
C LYS A 65 1.33 -13.13 -2.62
N ASN A 66 1.79 -12.61 -3.75
CA ASN A 66 2.87 -11.64 -3.84
C ASN A 66 2.36 -10.20 -3.82
N GLN A 67 1.14 -9.88 -3.37
CA GLN A 67 0.64 -8.48 -3.31
C GLN A 67 0.37 -8.00 -1.89
N MET A 68 0.80 -6.78 -1.53
CA MET A 68 0.51 -6.17 -0.24
C MET A 68 0.38 -4.65 -0.35
N VAL A 69 -0.32 -4.04 0.60
CA VAL A 69 -0.44 -2.57 0.68
C VAL A 69 0.56 -2.04 1.70
N LEU A 70 1.36 -1.06 1.31
CA LEU A 70 2.30 -0.35 2.16
C LEU A 70 2.16 1.16 1.96
N SER A 71 2.64 1.94 2.94
CA SER A 71 2.84 3.37 2.72
C SER A 71 3.95 3.62 1.70
N ASP A 72 3.88 4.74 0.98
CA ASP A 72 4.94 5.13 0.04
C ASP A 72 6.31 5.20 0.73
N ALA A 73 6.37 5.78 1.93
CA ALA A 73 7.58 5.82 2.73
C ALA A 73 8.11 4.41 3.08
N ALA A 74 7.23 3.44 3.37
CA ALA A 74 7.65 2.06 3.63
C ALA A 74 8.15 1.36 2.36
N ILE A 75 7.55 1.63 1.19
CA ILE A 75 8.03 1.10 -0.10
C ILE A 75 9.43 1.62 -0.40
N GLU A 76 9.67 2.92 -0.22
CA GLU A 76 10.99 3.55 -0.38
C GLU A 76 12.00 3.01 0.63
N GLN A 77 11.61 2.91 1.91
CA GLN A 77 12.43 2.34 2.98
C GLN A 77 12.69 0.85 2.85
N ARG A 78 11.90 0.10 2.08
CA ARG A 78 12.19 -1.30 1.74
C ARG A 78 13.13 -1.39 0.55
N GLY A 79 12.84 -0.65 -0.52
CA GLY A 79 13.53 -0.80 -1.80
C GLY A 79 13.49 -2.25 -2.31
N GLY A 80 14.63 -2.74 -2.81
CA GLY A 80 14.82 -4.12 -3.27
C GLY A 80 15.28 -5.12 -2.19
N ARG A 81 15.26 -4.76 -0.91
CA ARG A 81 15.76 -5.59 0.19
C ARG A 81 14.84 -6.77 0.52
N GLY A 82 15.45 -7.85 1.01
CA GLY A 82 14.75 -9.00 1.56
C GLY A 82 14.43 -8.87 3.06
N PRO A 83 13.73 -9.85 3.65
CA PRO A 83 13.24 -9.78 5.01
C PRO A 83 14.35 -9.95 6.07
N LEU A 84 15.57 -10.30 5.66
CA LEU A 84 16.76 -10.29 6.53
C LEU A 84 17.29 -8.86 6.77
N GLU A 85 17.04 -7.93 5.84
CA GLU A 85 17.55 -6.56 5.90
C GLU A 85 16.47 -5.54 6.25
N TRP A 86 15.20 -5.79 5.89
CA TRP A 86 14.08 -4.90 6.17
C TRP A 86 12.83 -5.70 6.53
N LEU A 87 12.07 -5.21 7.52
CA LEU A 87 10.76 -5.75 7.88
C LEU A 87 9.76 -4.60 8.04
N PRO A 88 8.47 -4.85 7.75
CA PRO A 88 7.42 -3.88 8.08
C PRO A 88 7.32 -3.67 9.61
N PRO A 89 6.79 -2.51 10.06
CA PRO A 89 6.64 -2.23 11.49
C PRO A 89 5.59 -3.12 12.18
N MET A 90 4.66 -3.69 11.41
CA MET A 90 3.61 -4.61 11.88
C MET A 90 3.59 -5.87 11.00
N ASP A 91 2.96 -6.93 11.49
CA ASP A 91 2.74 -8.18 10.73
C ASP A 91 4.02 -8.83 10.16
N GLN A 92 5.15 -8.68 10.86
CA GLN A 92 6.46 -9.16 10.42
C GLN A 92 6.47 -10.67 10.11
N CYS A 93 5.72 -11.45 10.89
CA CYS A 93 5.66 -12.90 10.75
C CYS A 93 4.81 -13.36 9.56
N ASP A 94 3.72 -12.65 9.27
CA ASP A 94 2.96 -12.86 8.03
C ASP A 94 3.83 -12.49 6.82
N TYR A 95 4.46 -11.31 6.87
CA TYR A 95 5.37 -10.84 5.81
C TYR A 95 6.49 -11.86 5.54
N MET A 96 7.18 -12.33 6.58
CA MET A 96 8.24 -13.34 6.46
C MET A 96 7.73 -14.63 5.80
N SER A 97 6.61 -15.15 6.29
CA SER A 97 6.05 -16.42 5.79
C SER A 97 5.65 -16.31 4.32
N ARG A 98 5.02 -15.19 3.94
CA ARG A 98 4.63 -14.91 2.55
C ARG A 98 5.84 -14.69 1.65
N PHE A 99 6.86 -13.98 2.12
CA PHE A 99 8.08 -13.74 1.36
C PHE A 99 8.75 -15.07 0.99
N VAL A 100 8.92 -15.97 1.96
CA VAL A 100 9.53 -17.29 1.69
C VAL A 100 8.63 -18.13 0.78
N ALA A 101 7.32 -18.13 0.98
CA ALA A 101 6.41 -18.86 0.10
C ALA A 101 6.48 -18.39 -1.38
N VAL A 102 6.71 -17.10 -1.62
CA VAL A 102 6.91 -16.57 -2.98
C VAL A 102 8.28 -16.94 -3.54
N ILE A 103 9.36 -16.91 -2.73
CA ILE A 103 10.68 -17.44 -3.15
C ILE A 103 10.53 -18.89 -3.63
N ASP A 104 9.92 -19.74 -2.81
CA ASP A 104 9.75 -21.16 -3.08
C ASP A 104 8.90 -21.39 -4.33
N ARG A 105 7.79 -20.64 -4.48
CA ARG A 105 6.88 -20.77 -5.63
C ARG A 105 7.53 -20.42 -6.97
N TYR A 106 8.47 -19.47 -6.96
CA TYR A 106 9.11 -18.96 -8.16
C TYR A 106 10.53 -19.49 -8.37
N ASP A 107 10.94 -20.52 -7.61
CA ASP A 107 12.26 -21.16 -7.66
C ASP A 107 13.40 -20.13 -7.59
N LEU A 108 13.25 -19.10 -6.77
CA LEU A 108 14.23 -18.03 -6.69
C LEU A 108 15.49 -18.49 -5.97
N ALA A 109 16.64 -18.20 -6.56
CA ALA A 109 17.93 -18.60 -6.01
C ALA A 109 18.21 -17.89 -4.66
N THR A 110 18.61 -18.70 -3.68
CA THR A 110 19.18 -18.26 -2.41
C THR A 110 20.40 -19.13 -2.12
N ASP A 111 21.42 -18.57 -1.48
CA ASP A 111 22.55 -19.39 -1.05
C ASP A 111 22.22 -20.15 0.26
N THR A 112 23.06 -21.11 0.64
CA THR A 112 22.85 -21.94 1.84
C THR A 112 22.81 -21.12 3.14
N ARG A 113 23.53 -19.99 3.20
CA ARG A 113 23.56 -19.14 4.39
C ARG A 113 22.27 -18.34 4.51
N GLU A 114 21.83 -17.76 3.40
CA GLU A 114 20.61 -16.99 3.32
C GLU A 114 19.37 -17.85 3.56
N SER A 115 19.24 -18.98 2.87
CA SER A 115 18.13 -19.92 3.08
C SER A 115 18.02 -20.35 4.54
N LYS A 116 19.15 -20.66 5.19
CA LYS A 116 19.20 -20.97 6.62
C LYS A 116 18.74 -19.79 7.48
N ALA A 117 19.24 -18.58 7.24
CA ALA A 117 18.86 -17.39 7.99
C ALA A 117 17.36 -17.04 7.83
N LEU A 118 16.81 -17.19 6.62
CA LEU A 118 15.38 -17.03 6.36
C LEU A 118 14.55 -18.06 7.14
N ALA A 119 14.98 -19.32 7.16
CA ALA A 119 14.32 -20.38 7.91
C ALA A 119 14.36 -20.13 9.43
N GLU A 120 15.52 -19.74 9.97
CA GLU A 120 15.67 -19.42 11.39
C GLU A 120 14.80 -18.22 11.80
N LYS A 121 14.83 -17.14 11.02
CA LYS A 121 14.04 -15.94 11.32
C LYS A 121 12.53 -16.20 11.22
N ARG A 122 12.11 -17.03 10.25
CA ARG A 122 10.72 -17.53 10.17
C ARG A 122 10.36 -18.44 11.34
N GLN A 123 11.28 -19.27 11.83
CA GLN A 123 11.03 -20.12 12.99
C GLN A 123 10.83 -19.30 14.27
N GLN A 124 11.60 -18.24 14.45
CA GLN A 124 11.45 -17.32 15.60
C GLN A 124 10.03 -16.76 15.69
N CYS A 125 9.44 -16.45 14.53
CA CYS A 125 8.05 -16.02 14.42
C CYS A 125 7.02 -17.03 14.91
N TYR A 126 7.30 -18.34 14.79
CA TYR A 126 6.43 -19.38 15.36
C TYR A 126 6.59 -19.53 16.87
N THR A 127 7.77 -19.25 17.41
CA THR A 127 8.09 -19.51 18.82
C THR A 127 7.86 -18.33 19.76
N GLN A 128 7.90 -17.09 19.27
CA GLN A 128 7.78 -15.89 20.13
C GLN A 128 6.36 -15.36 20.30
N PHE A 129 5.39 -15.83 19.51
CA PHE A 129 4.05 -15.25 19.44
C PHE A 129 2.91 -16.30 19.54
N GLN A 130 3.17 -17.44 20.20
CA GLN A 130 2.13 -18.31 20.77
C GLN A 130 2.02 -18.04 22.27
#